data_AF-A0A348XDK7-F1
#
_entry.id   AF-A0A348XDK7-F1
#
_cell.length_a   1.000
_cell.length_b   1.000
_cell.length_c   1.000
_cell.angle_alpha   90.00
_cell.angle_beta   90.00
_cell.angle_gamma   90.00
#
_symmetry.space_group_name_H-M   'P 1'
#
loop_
_entity.id
_entity.type
_entity.pdbx_description
1 polymer ?
#
loop_
_entity_poly.entity_id
_entity_poly.type
_entity_poly.pdbx_seq_one_letter_code
_entity_poly.pdbx_strand_id
1 'polypeptide(L)'
;MMLGQTIDEFYHRREPKLGTPMLTVQHLTRLGFVHDISFELQTLGIYAIVRHIPGTLPFCACSFAPITELGSYAPEMKLLAMDNANLETEGTMQLVSVWLTKHGDNLKGIILAGDGFSMTGTLEAVKKAGRSDLIIVAAGNSKTGMDSIMAGEALAITYQSAEGCVAIAVRAAARWFRGEVLDSVIYLPKHIITPRDVANFMPAQWLV
;
A
#
# COMPACT_ATOMS: atom_id res chain seq x y z
N MET A 1 -7.23 -6.56 37.98
CA MET A 1 -6.38 -7.75 37.72
C MET A 1 -7.29 -8.80 37.09
N MET A 2 -7.29 -8.92 35.77
CA MET A 2 -7.98 -9.99 35.05
C MET A 2 -6.91 -10.88 34.42
N LEU A 3 -6.77 -12.06 35.00
CA LEU A 3 -5.96 -13.18 34.52
C LEU A 3 -6.80 -13.95 33.49
N GLY A 4 -6.22 -14.29 32.33
CA GLY A 4 -6.59 -15.52 31.63
C GLY A 4 -7.41 -15.44 30.33
N GLN A 5 -7.44 -14.32 29.60
CA GLN A 5 -7.89 -14.36 28.19
C GLN A 5 -6.68 -14.53 27.28
N THR A 6 -6.60 -15.69 26.62
CA THR A 6 -5.57 -16.00 25.63
C THR A 6 -5.69 -15.04 24.46
N ILE A 7 -4.54 -14.54 24.00
CA ILE A 7 -4.37 -13.69 22.80
C ILE A 7 -5.06 -14.27 21.54
N ASP A 8 -5.38 -15.56 21.54
CA ASP A 8 -6.12 -16.24 20.48
C ASP A 8 -7.57 -15.71 20.27
N GLU A 9 -8.21 -15.09 21.27
CA GLU A 9 -9.57 -14.58 21.14
C GLU A 9 -9.69 -13.36 20.20
N PHE A 10 -8.63 -12.59 19.98
CA PHE A 10 -8.70 -11.37 19.16
C PHE A 10 -8.69 -11.66 17.64
N TYR A 11 -8.16 -12.81 17.23
CA TYR A 11 -7.91 -13.13 15.81
C TYR A 11 -8.91 -14.14 15.21
N HIS A 12 -9.96 -14.56 15.92
CA HIS A 12 -10.72 -15.76 15.55
C HIS A 12 -12.14 -15.63 15.00
N ARG A 13 -12.66 -14.45 14.63
CA ARG A 13 -13.89 -14.39 13.80
C ARG A 13 -13.92 -13.25 12.79
N ARG A 14 -13.29 -13.47 11.64
CA ARG A 14 -13.83 -12.99 10.36
C ARG A 14 -13.64 -14.10 9.32
N GLU A 15 -14.55 -15.06 9.34
CA GLU A 15 -14.71 -15.95 8.19
C GLU A 15 -15.37 -15.15 7.05
N PRO A 16 -14.75 -15.05 5.88
CA PRO A 16 -15.37 -14.39 4.74
C PRO A 16 -16.56 -15.23 4.26
N LYS A 17 -17.76 -14.64 4.29
CA LYS A 17 -18.96 -15.21 3.65
C LYS A 17 -18.85 -15.04 2.13
N LEU A 18 -18.04 -15.88 1.49
CA LEU A 18 -17.92 -15.91 0.04
C LEU A 18 -19.10 -16.68 -0.56
N GLY A 19 -20.05 -15.93 -1.12
CA GLY A 19 -20.94 -16.44 -2.17
C GLY A 19 -20.16 -16.75 -3.45
N THR A 20 -20.87 -17.30 -4.44
CA THR A 20 -20.35 -17.86 -5.70
C THR A 20 -19.14 -17.11 -6.27
N PRO A 21 -18.01 -17.79 -6.56
CA PRO A 21 -16.75 -17.14 -6.89
C PRO A 21 -16.81 -16.50 -8.29
N MET A 22 -16.62 -15.18 -8.35
CA MET A 22 -16.54 -14.40 -9.60
C MET A 22 -15.17 -13.70 -9.75
N LEU A 23 -14.10 -14.23 -9.15
CA LEU A 23 -12.71 -13.97 -9.55
C LEU A 23 -11.76 -14.97 -8.86
N THR A 24 -10.90 -15.63 -9.64
CA THR A 24 -9.91 -16.59 -9.13
C THR A 24 -8.58 -15.85 -8.93
N VAL A 25 -8.16 -15.62 -7.68
CA VAL A 25 -6.83 -15.10 -7.33
C VAL A 25 -5.79 -16.20 -7.58
N GLN A 26 -4.90 -16.05 -8.55
CA GLN A 26 -3.97 -17.13 -8.92
C GLN A 26 -2.49 -16.89 -8.61
N HIS A 27 -1.99 -15.67 -8.42
CA HIS A 27 -0.54 -15.47 -8.21
C HIS A 27 -0.23 -14.31 -7.26
N LEU A 28 0.39 -14.60 -6.12
CA LEU A 28 1.03 -13.65 -5.20
C LEU A 28 2.52 -13.97 -5.20
N THR A 29 3.35 -13.23 -5.94
CA THR A 29 4.79 -13.55 -6.01
C THR A 29 5.56 -13.09 -4.76
N ARG A 30 6.78 -13.63 -4.66
CA ARG A 30 7.62 -13.73 -3.45
C ARG A 30 8.32 -12.43 -3.04
N LEU A 31 8.20 -11.34 -3.82
CA LEU A 31 9.10 -10.18 -3.70
C LEU A 31 8.42 -8.79 -3.74
N GLY A 32 7.09 -8.67 -3.88
CA GLY A 32 6.48 -7.34 -3.99
C GLY A 32 4.96 -7.28 -4.18
N PHE A 33 4.37 -6.13 -3.85
CA PHE A 33 2.97 -5.88 -3.54
C PHE A 33 2.16 -5.25 -4.70
N VAL A 34 1.90 -5.91 -5.85
CA VAL A 34 1.13 -5.21 -6.92
C VAL A 34 0.36 -6.14 -7.88
N HIS A 35 -0.51 -7.02 -7.37
CA HIS A 35 -1.32 -7.90 -8.25
C HIS A 35 -2.79 -7.47 -8.39
N ASP A 36 -3.47 -6.98 -7.34
CA ASP A 36 -4.88 -6.58 -7.46
C ASP A 36 -5.06 -5.18 -8.06
N ILE A 37 -4.10 -4.28 -7.82
CA ILE A 37 -4.05 -2.90 -8.34
C ILE A 37 -3.98 -2.88 -9.88
N SER A 38 -3.46 -3.95 -10.45
CA SER A 38 -3.16 -4.18 -11.87
C SER A 38 -4.37 -4.16 -12.79
N PHE A 39 -5.52 -4.65 -12.32
CA PHE A 39 -6.68 -4.88 -13.19
C PHE A 39 -7.41 -3.59 -13.58
N GLU A 40 -7.32 -2.53 -12.78
CA GLU A 40 -7.95 -1.24 -13.09
C GLU A 40 -7.03 -0.27 -13.85
N LEU A 41 -5.71 -0.49 -13.80
CA LEU A 41 -4.70 0.35 -14.47
C LEU A 41 -4.49 0.07 -15.97
N GLN A 42 -5.06 -1.01 -16.51
CA GLN A 42 -4.90 -1.44 -17.92
C GLN A 42 -5.32 -0.39 -18.97
N THR A 43 -5.97 0.71 -18.57
CA THR A 43 -6.51 1.72 -19.48
C THR A 43 -5.67 3.00 -19.61
N LEU A 44 -4.56 3.15 -18.87
CA LEU A 44 -4.03 4.49 -18.58
C LEU A 44 -2.56 4.77 -18.96
N GLY A 45 -1.85 3.78 -19.48
CA GLY A 45 -0.64 3.97 -20.30
C GLY A 45 0.63 4.47 -19.60
N ILE A 46 0.59 5.24 -18.51
CA ILE A 46 1.78 5.94 -18.02
C ILE A 46 1.67 6.35 -16.53
N TYR A 47 2.70 6.09 -15.70
CA TYR A 47 2.68 6.31 -14.24
C TYR A 47 3.99 6.91 -13.66
N ALA A 48 3.92 7.40 -12.43
CA ALA A 48 5.07 7.85 -11.64
C ALA A 48 5.11 7.20 -10.24
N ILE A 49 6.30 7.16 -9.61
CA ILE A 49 6.49 6.57 -8.28
C ILE A 49 7.12 7.60 -7.32
N VAL A 50 6.42 7.91 -6.21
CA VAL A 50 7.03 8.58 -5.05
C VAL A 50 7.70 7.52 -4.18
N ARG A 51 9.03 7.54 -4.16
CA ARG A 51 9.87 6.54 -3.48
C ARG A 51 10.01 6.82 -1.98
N HIS A 52 10.39 5.77 -1.26
CA HIS A 52 10.81 5.85 0.14
C HIS A 52 12.18 6.55 0.30
N ILE A 53 12.74 6.56 1.52
CA ILE A 53 14.09 7.07 1.82
C ILE A 53 15.16 6.13 1.25
N PRO A 54 16.13 6.62 0.45
CA PRO A 54 17.25 5.83 -0.05
C PRO A 54 18.01 5.07 1.05
N GLY A 55 18.48 3.86 0.73
CA GLY A 55 19.22 3.00 1.67
C GLY A 55 18.33 2.13 2.58
N THR A 56 17.02 2.32 2.55
CA THR A 56 16.07 1.47 3.30
C THR A 56 15.54 0.33 2.43
N LEU A 57 15.16 -0.80 3.04
CA LEU A 57 14.57 -1.92 2.28
C LEU A 57 13.26 -1.52 1.53
N PRO A 58 12.34 -0.73 2.13
CA PRO A 58 11.16 -0.24 1.43
C PRO A 58 11.46 0.60 0.19
N PHE A 59 12.61 1.30 0.15
CA PHE A 59 13.02 2.03 -1.05
C PHE A 59 13.14 1.10 -2.26
N CYS A 60 13.82 -0.03 -2.11
CA CYS A 60 13.96 -0.99 -3.19
C CYS A 60 12.64 -1.70 -3.46
N ALA A 61 12.01 -2.25 -2.41
CA ALA A 61 10.81 -3.06 -2.56
C ALA A 61 9.63 -2.27 -3.18
N CYS A 62 9.29 -1.10 -2.63
CA CYS A 62 8.15 -0.32 -3.10
C CYS A 62 8.43 0.41 -4.44
N SER A 63 9.69 0.57 -4.84
CA SER A 63 10.04 1.14 -6.16
C SER A 63 10.04 0.09 -7.25
N PHE A 64 10.72 -1.04 -7.04
CA PHE A 64 10.96 -2.00 -8.09
C PHE A 64 9.83 -3.01 -8.24
N ALA A 65 9.09 -3.34 -7.17
CA ALA A 65 7.96 -4.25 -7.29
C ALA A 65 6.92 -3.77 -8.32
N PRO A 66 6.43 -2.52 -8.31
CA PRO A 66 5.54 -2.04 -9.36
C PRO A 66 6.14 -2.12 -10.75
N ILE A 67 7.41 -1.77 -10.90
CA ILE A 67 8.09 -1.80 -12.20
C ILE A 67 8.15 -3.22 -12.76
N THR A 68 8.57 -4.20 -11.94
CA THR A 68 8.72 -5.58 -12.39
C THR A 68 7.38 -6.27 -12.63
N GLU A 69 6.41 -6.02 -11.75
CA GLU A 69 5.07 -6.62 -11.86
C GLU A 69 4.33 -6.05 -13.09
N LEU A 70 4.27 -4.72 -13.22
CA LEU A 70 3.65 -4.09 -14.39
C LEU A 70 4.37 -4.49 -15.69
N GLY A 71 5.71 -4.59 -15.67
CA GLY A 71 6.47 -5.05 -16.83
C GLY A 71 6.13 -6.47 -17.28
N SER A 72 5.59 -7.32 -16.38
CA SER A 72 5.20 -8.69 -16.71
C SER A 72 3.82 -8.79 -17.37
N TYR A 73 2.82 -8.03 -16.93
CA TYR A 73 1.43 -8.20 -17.39
C TYR A 73 0.82 -6.96 -18.05
N ALA A 74 1.44 -5.79 -17.93
CA ALA A 74 1.04 -4.51 -18.54
C ALA A 74 2.27 -3.77 -19.12
N PRO A 75 3.05 -4.41 -20.02
CA PRO A 75 4.32 -3.88 -20.53
C PRO A 75 4.19 -2.54 -21.29
N GLU A 76 2.98 -2.19 -21.74
CA GLU A 76 2.65 -0.90 -22.34
C GLU A 76 2.67 0.26 -21.34
N MET A 77 2.53 -0.01 -20.04
CA MET A 77 2.61 1.01 -18.99
C MET A 77 4.05 1.49 -18.81
N LYS A 78 4.27 2.79 -19.00
CA LYS A 78 5.60 3.40 -18.90
C LYS A 78 5.77 4.21 -17.63
N LEU A 79 6.92 4.04 -16.98
CA LEU A 79 7.36 4.89 -15.89
C LEU A 79 7.89 6.23 -16.43
N LEU A 80 7.27 7.36 -16.07
CA LEU A 80 7.73 8.70 -16.47
C LEU A 80 8.77 9.28 -15.55
N ALA A 81 8.54 9.10 -14.26
CA ALA A 81 9.28 9.76 -13.22
C ALA A 81 9.25 8.89 -11.97
N MET A 82 10.36 8.90 -11.26
CA MET A 82 10.49 8.21 -10.00
C MET A 82 11.52 8.96 -9.16
N ASP A 83 11.07 9.51 -8.05
CA ASP A 83 11.94 10.25 -7.13
C ASP A 83 11.39 10.14 -5.70
N ASN A 84 12.18 10.56 -4.72
CA ASN A 84 11.84 10.51 -3.31
C ASN A 84 11.59 11.92 -2.76
N ALA A 85 10.73 12.00 -1.76
CA ALA A 85 10.39 13.25 -1.07
C ALA A 85 10.75 13.19 0.41
N ASN A 86 11.70 12.34 0.80
CA ASN A 86 12.14 12.13 2.19
C ASN A 86 11.00 11.82 3.20
N LEU A 87 9.86 11.29 2.71
CA LEU A 87 8.64 11.09 3.49
C LEU A 87 8.08 12.40 4.10
N GLU A 88 8.23 13.52 3.41
CA GLU A 88 7.70 14.82 3.84
C GLU A 88 6.48 15.22 2.98
N THR A 89 5.46 15.76 3.63
CA THR A 89 4.22 16.21 2.96
C THR A 89 4.53 17.33 1.95
N GLU A 90 5.25 18.37 2.39
CA GLU A 90 5.56 19.51 1.53
C GLU A 90 6.46 19.12 0.36
N GLY A 91 7.51 18.33 0.63
CA GLY A 91 8.38 17.78 -0.42
C GLY A 91 7.59 16.94 -1.43
N THR A 92 6.64 16.12 -0.96
CA THR A 92 5.81 15.31 -1.86
C THR A 92 4.88 16.18 -2.70
N MET A 93 4.24 17.20 -2.10
CA MET A 93 3.38 18.13 -2.82
C MET A 93 4.15 18.87 -3.92
N GLN A 94 5.36 19.36 -3.62
CA GLN A 94 6.21 20.04 -4.60
C GLN A 94 6.60 19.09 -5.74
N LEU A 95 7.05 17.88 -5.40
CA LEU A 95 7.44 16.85 -6.37
C LEU A 95 6.29 16.48 -7.32
N VAL A 96 5.12 16.18 -6.77
CA VAL A 96 3.93 15.83 -7.56
C VAL A 96 3.46 17.02 -8.39
N SER A 97 3.50 18.24 -7.86
CA SER A 97 3.14 19.45 -8.64
C SER A 97 4.05 19.64 -9.86
N VAL A 98 5.36 19.37 -9.71
CA VAL A 98 6.32 19.40 -10.83
C VAL A 98 5.95 18.34 -11.87
N TRP A 99 5.61 17.11 -11.45
CA TRP A 99 5.22 16.05 -12.37
C TRP A 99 3.91 16.33 -13.09
N LEU A 100 2.90 16.85 -12.39
CA LEU A 100 1.63 17.26 -12.97
C LEU A 100 1.84 18.33 -14.04
N THR A 101 2.71 19.32 -13.78
CA THR A 101 3.03 20.38 -14.75
C THR A 101 3.84 19.83 -15.93
N LYS A 102 4.86 19.00 -15.67
CA LYS A 102 5.78 18.49 -16.68
C LYS A 102 5.15 17.46 -17.61
N HIS A 103 4.31 16.58 -17.07
CA HIS A 103 3.76 15.45 -17.79
C HIS A 103 2.29 15.64 -18.18
N GLY A 104 1.58 16.59 -17.54
CA GLY A 104 0.22 16.95 -17.89
C GLY A 104 -0.71 15.74 -17.94
N ASP A 105 -1.47 15.64 -19.02
CA ASP A 105 -2.45 14.58 -19.23
C ASP A 105 -1.84 13.19 -19.42
N ASN A 106 -0.53 13.11 -19.70
CA ASN A 106 0.16 11.83 -19.82
C ASN A 106 0.34 11.16 -18.47
N LEU A 107 0.39 11.89 -17.35
CA LEU A 107 0.45 11.27 -16.03
C LEU A 107 -0.95 10.79 -15.65
N LYS A 108 -1.11 9.47 -15.51
CA LYS A 108 -2.39 8.85 -15.17
C LYS A 108 -2.39 8.07 -13.86
N GLY A 109 -1.23 7.66 -13.37
CA GLY A 109 -1.10 6.91 -12.13
C GLY A 109 0.04 7.42 -11.27
N ILE A 110 -0.18 7.44 -9.94
CA ILE A 110 0.86 7.74 -8.95
C ILE A 110 0.89 6.61 -7.93
N ILE A 111 2.06 5.99 -7.78
CA ILE A 111 2.32 4.96 -6.78
C ILE A 111 3.14 5.56 -5.65
N LEU A 112 2.66 5.42 -4.42
CA LEU A 112 3.28 6.00 -3.23
C LEU A 112 3.89 4.91 -2.36
N ALA A 113 5.15 5.10 -1.96
CA ALA A 113 5.81 4.18 -1.03
C ALA A 113 5.29 4.26 0.42
N GLY A 114 4.36 5.18 0.70
CA GLY A 114 3.73 5.38 2.01
C GLY A 114 2.36 6.06 1.85
N ASP A 115 1.44 5.78 2.76
CA ASP A 115 0.06 6.28 2.73
C ASP A 115 -0.26 7.39 3.75
N GLY A 116 0.76 7.87 4.49
CA GLY A 116 0.70 9.04 5.36
C GLY A 116 1.14 10.32 4.65
N PHE A 117 2.33 10.84 4.98
CA PHE A 117 2.87 12.09 4.41
C PHE A 117 2.83 12.17 2.89
N SER A 118 3.22 11.09 2.20
CA SER A 118 3.22 11.05 0.74
C SER A 118 1.80 11.08 0.15
N MET A 119 0.82 10.45 0.82
CA MET A 119 -0.58 10.53 0.42
C MET A 119 -1.09 11.97 0.59
N THR A 120 -0.91 12.58 1.76
CA THR A 120 -1.33 13.96 2.03
C THR A 120 -0.78 14.94 0.99
N GLY A 121 0.53 14.91 0.74
CA GLY A 121 1.16 15.82 -0.22
C GLY A 121 0.69 15.60 -1.65
N THR A 122 0.47 14.34 -2.04
CA THR A 122 -0.06 13.99 -3.37
C THR A 122 -1.48 14.50 -3.54
N LEU A 123 -2.37 14.23 -2.58
CA LEU A 123 -3.77 14.66 -2.63
C LEU A 123 -3.89 16.19 -2.67
N GLU A 124 -3.08 16.91 -1.89
CA GLU A 124 -3.03 18.37 -1.95
C GLU A 124 -2.60 18.89 -3.32
N ALA A 125 -1.56 18.30 -3.93
CA ALA A 125 -1.07 18.71 -5.25
C ALA A 125 -2.12 18.42 -6.34
N VAL A 126 -2.74 17.24 -6.31
CA VAL A 126 -3.77 16.81 -7.25
C VAL A 126 -5.02 17.70 -7.16
N LYS A 127 -5.46 18.00 -5.93
CA LYS A 127 -6.59 18.90 -5.67
C LYS A 127 -6.30 20.32 -6.14
N LYS A 128 -5.10 20.86 -5.88
CA LYS A 128 -4.67 22.19 -6.37
C LYS A 128 -4.61 22.25 -7.90
N ALA A 129 -4.23 21.15 -8.55
CA ALA A 129 -4.22 21.04 -10.01
C ALA A 129 -5.62 20.80 -10.62
N GLY A 130 -6.65 20.54 -9.80
CA GLY A 130 -8.00 20.26 -10.27
C GLY A 130 -8.12 18.95 -11.06
N ARG A 131 -7.22 17.99 -10.82
CA ARG A 131 -7.20 16.69 -11.51
C ARG A 131 -8.01 15.66 -10.71
N SER A 132 -8.82 14.86 -11.39
CA SER A 132 -9.61 13.77 -10.80
C SER A 132 -9.50 12.46 -11.59
N ASP A 133 -8.71 12.43 -12.65
CA ASP A 133 -8.48 11.30 -13.55
C ASP A 133 -7.25 10.46 -13.15
N LEU A 134 -6.61 10.77 -12.01
CA LEU A 134 -5.42 10.09 -11.54
C LEU A 134 -5.80 8.88 -10.67
N ILE A 135 -5.21 7.74 -10.97
CA ILE A 135 -5.22 6.58 -10.08
C ILE A 135 -4.09 6.72 -9.06
N ILE A 136 -4.44 6.71 -7.77
CA ILE A 136 -3.48 6.83 -6.67
C ILE A 136 -3.52 5.53 -5.87
N VAL A 137 -2.35 4.93 -5.65
CA VAL A 137 -2.19 3.75 -4.79
C VAL A 137 -1.01 3.94 -3.86
N ALA A 138 -1.06 3.36 -2.67
CA ALA A 138 -0.03 3.55 -1.65
C ALA A 138 0.29 2.29 -0.86
N ALA A 139 1.48 2.24 -0.27
CA ALA A 139 1.80 1.23 0.75
C ALA A 139 1.46 1.76 2.15
N GLY A 140 0.76 0.97 2.96
CA GLY A 140 0.45 1.30 4.35
C GLY A 140 -1.04 1.27 4.70
N ASN A 141 -1.35 1.32 5.99
CA ASN A 141 -2.72 1.31 6.53
C ASN A 141 -2.93 2.40 7.61
N SER A 142 -2.37 3.58 7.36
CA SER A 142 -2.58 4.78 8.17
C SER A 142 -4.03 5.28 8.10
N LYS A 143 -4.39 6.17 9.03
CA LYS A 143 -5.67 6.89 8.96
C LYS A 143 -5.82 7.68 7.65
N THR A 144 -4.80 8.43 7.26
CA THR A 144 -4.81 9.24 6.03
C THR A 144 -5.08 8.37 4.80
N GLY A 145 -4.41 7.22 4.68
CA GLY A 145 -4.64 6.28 3.58
C GLY A 145 -6.05 5.72 3.58
N MET A 146 -6.58 5.26 4.72
CA MET A 146 -7.93 4.70 4.75
C MET A 146 -9.02 5.75 4.53
N ASP A 147 -8.85 6.95 5.05
CA ASP A 147 -9.76 8.06 4.81
C ASP A 147 -9.79 8.44 3.33
N SER A 148 -8.64 8.42 2.63
CA SER A 148 -8.59 8.72 1.19
C SER A 148 -9.26 7.64 0.34
N ILE A 149 -9.18 6.36 0.74
CA ILE A 149 -9.97 5.28 0.12
C ILE A 149 -11.48 5.51 0.34
N MET A 150 -11.89 5.86 1.56
CA MET A 150 -13.30 6.14 1.89
C MET A 150 -13.84 7.36 1.13
N ALA A 151 -13.00 8.37 0.89
CA ALA A 151 -13.34 9.56 0.13
C ALA A 151 -13.34 9.33 -1.40
N GLY A 152 -12.86 8.16 -1.86
CA GLY A 152 -12.69 7.86 -3.29
C GLY A 152 -11.55 8.65 -3.95
N GLU A 153 -10.63 9.20 -3.16
CA GLU A 153 -9.48 9.98 -3.62
C GLU A 153 -8.29 9.09 -3.98
N ALA A 154 -8.20 7.91 -3.37
CA ALA A 154 -7.24 6.87 -3.70
C ALA A 154 -7.96 5.56 -4.03
N LEU A 155 -7.34 4.74 -4.88
CA LEU A 155 -7.92 3.48 -5.33
C LEU A 155 -7.67 2.34 -4.35
N ALA A 156 -6.42 2.22 -3.86
CA ALA A 156 -6.02 1.10 -3.02
C ALA A 156 -4.82 1.42 -2.14
N ILE A 157 -4.77 0.78 -0.97
CA ILE A 157 -3.60 0.77 -0.09
C ILE A 157 -3.24 -0.66 0.34
N THR A 158 -1.99 -0.91 0.72
CA THR A 158 -1.57 -2.24 1.20
C THR A 158 -1.75 -2.38 2.71
N TYR A 159 -2.35 -3.48 3.17
CA TYR A 159 -2.49 -3.73 4.60
C TYR A 159 -1.14 -4.01 5.26
N GLN A 160 -0.70 -3.13 6.16
CA GLN A 160 0.57 -3.21 6.89
C GLN A 160 0.38 -2.90 8.38
N SER A 161 -0.48 -3.65 9.06
CA SER A 161 -0.80 -3.41 10.47
C SER A 161 0.42 -3.37 11.40
N ALA A 162 0.53 -2.32 12.20
CA ALA A 162 1.57 -2.13 13.22
C ALA A 162 1.34 -3.09 14.38
N GLU A 163 0.09 -3.32 14.76
CA GLU A 163 -0.26 -4.38 15.71
C GLU A 163 0.20 -5.74 15.18
N GLY A 164 -0.06 -6.04 13.91
CA GLY A 164 0.43 -7.25 13.24
C GLY A 164 1.96 -7.36 13.26
N CYS A 165 2.66 -6.26 12.94
CA CYS A 165 4.13 -6.17 12.97
C CYS A 165 4.68 -6.50 14.36
N VAL A 166 4.11 -5.92 15.40
CA VAL A 166 4.58 -6.13 16.77
C VAL A 166 4.21 -7.53 17.25
N ALA A 167 2.97 -7.98 17.00
CA ALA A 167 2.51 -9.30 17.40
C ALA A 167 3.35 -10.41 16.78
N ILE A 168 3.67 -10.30 15.48
CA ILE A 168 4.48 -11.32 14.80
C ILE A 168 5.92 -11.33 15.29
N ALA A 169 6.50 -10.15 15.59
CA ALA A 169 7.85 -10.04 16.15
C ALA A 169 7.94 -10.65 17.55
N VAL A 170 7.01 -10.30 18.44
CA VAL A 170 6.96 -10.85 19.81
C VAL A 170 6.69 -12.35 19.79
N ARG A 171 5.77 -12.81 18.94
CA ARG A 171 5.50 -14.25 18.76
C ARG A 171 6.72 -15.00 18.25
N ALA A 172 7.43 -14.46 17.27
CA ALA A 172 8.65 -15.07 16.75
C ALA A 172 9.72 -15.18 17.84
N ALA A 173 9.96 -14.11 18.61
CA ALA A 173 10.89 -14.12 19.72
C ALA A 173 10.53 -15.20 20.76
N ALA A 174 9.25 -15.28 21.15
CA ALA A 174 8.78 -16.29 22.12
C ALA A 174 8.97 -17.73 21.62
N ARG A 175 8.71 -17.98 20.33
CA ARG A 175 8.93 -19.31 19.70
C ARG A 175 10.42 -19.66 19.67
N TRP A 176 11.27 -18.70 19.32
CA TRP A 176 12.71 -18.88 19.31
C TRP A 176 13.26 -19.22 20.70
N PHE A 177 12.81 -18.52 21.75
CA PHE A 177 13.20 -18.82 23.14
C PHE A 177 12.75 -20.21 23.62
N ARG A 178 11.75 -20.84 22.97
CA ARG A 178 11.34 -22.24 23.22
C ARG A 178 12.16 -23.27 22.44
N GLY A 179 13.17 -22.85 21.67
CA GLY A 179 14.00 -23.73 20.86
C GLY A 179 13.34 -24.16 19.54
N GLU A 180 12.28 -23.46 19.10
CA GLU A 180 11.67 -23.73 17.80
C GLU A 180 12.56 -23.22 16.66
N VAL A 181 12.65 -23.99 15.57
CA VAL A 181 13.27 -23.54 14.32
C VAL A 181 12.29 -22.64 13.58
N LEU A 182 12.74 -21.43 13.22
CA LEU A 182 11.94 -20.43 12.53
C LEU A 182 12.44 -20.21 11.11
N ASP A 183 11.52 -19.84 10.21
CA ASP A 183 11.87 -19.33 8.90
C ASP A 183 12.66 -18.02 9.03
N SER A 184 13.59 -17.81 8.09
CA SER A 184 14.41 -16.58 8.06
C SER A 184 13.60 -15.32 7.78
N VAL A 185 12.40 -15.46 7.20
CA VAL A 185 11.49 -14.36 6.90
C VAL A 185 10.08 -14.77 7.29
N ILE A 186 9.44 -13.94 8.12
CA ILE A 186 8.05 -14.12 8.51
C ILE A 186 7.26 -12.91 8.00
N TYR A 187 6.35 -13.16 7.05
CA TYR A 187 5.55 -12.11 6.43
C TYR A 187 4.26 -11.85 7.21
N LEU A 188 3.79 -10.61 7.16
CA LEU A 188 2.41 -10.28 7.53
C LEU A 188 1.43 -10.91 6.53
N PRO A 189 0.18 -11.14 6.96
CA PRO A 189 -0.92 -11.39 6.03
C PRO A 189 -0.97 -10.29 4.97
N LYS A 190 -0.95 -10.69 3.70
CA LYS A 190 -1.04 -9.78 2.56
C LYS A 190 -2.49 -9.49 2.28
N HIS A 191 -2.86 -8.21 2.21
CA HIS A 191 -4.19 -7.78 1.79
C HIS A 191 -4.10 -6.42 1.11
N ILE A 192 -4.94 -6.17 0.11
CA ILE A 192 -5.09 -4.87 -0.55
C ILE A 192 -6.43 -4.28 -0.10
N ILE A 193 -6.37 -3.15 0.57
CA ILE A 193 -7.55 -2.44 1.05
C ILE A 193 -8.07 -1.55 -0.08
N THR A 194 -9.36 -1.66 -0.36
CA THR A 194 -10.06 -0.94 -1.43
C THR A 194 -11.38 -0.35 -0.89
N PRO A 195 -12.12 0.45 -1.67
CA PRO A 195 -13.43 0.93 -1.24
C PRO A 195 -14.42 -0.19 -0.86
N ARG A 196 -14.20 -1.41 -1.36
CA ARG A 196 -15.07 -2.57 -1.10
C ARG A 196 -15.00 -3.05 0.34
N ASP A 197 -13.87 -2.84 1.01
CA ASP A 197 -13.58 -3.49 2.28
C ASP A 197 -12.84 -2.63 3.30
N VAL A 198 -12.47 -1.39 2.97
CA VAL A 198 -11.82 -0.44 3.90
C VAL A 198 -12.58 -0.30 5.22
N ALA A 199 -13.92 -0.34 5.20
CA ALA A 199 -14.75 -0.27 6.41
C ALA A 199 -14.44 -1.40 7.42
N ASN A 200 -13.94 -2.54 6.95
CA ASN A 200 -13.54 -3.64 7.83
C ASN A 200 -12.24 -3.33 8.59
N PHE A 201 -11.40 -2.44 8.09
CA PHE A 201 -10.09 -2.09 8.65
C PHE A 201 -10.10 -0.81 9.49
N MET A 202 -11.27 -0.14 9.57
CA MET A 202 -11.45 1.07 10.37
C MET A 202 -11.95 0.77 11.81
N PRO A 203 -11.60 1.61 12.79
CA PRO A 203 -10.72 2.78 12.70
C PRO A 203 -9.24 2.38 12.51
N ALA A 204 -8.44 3.32 12.00
CA ALA A 204 -7.01 3.10 11.84
C ALA A 204 -6.31 2.83 13.16
N GLN A 205 -5.31 1.93 13.11
CA GLN A 205 -4.50 1.58 14.27
C GLN A 205 -3.56 2.72 14.70
N TRP A 206 -3.21 3.65 13.79
CA TRP A 206 -2.46 4.85 14.16
C TRP A 206 -2.86 6.08 13.33
N LEU A 207 -2.64 7.23 13.94
CA LEU A 207 -2.87 8.56 13.36
C LEU A 207 -1.54 9.02 12.73
N VAL A 208 -1.53 9.30 11.42
CA VAL A 208 -0.53 10.19 10.82
C VAL A 208 -1.30 11.35 10.20
#